data_AF-A0A2G9MVP4-F1
#
_entry.id   AF-A0A2G9MVP4-F1
#
_cell.length_a   1.000
_cell.length_b   1.000
_cell.length_c   1.000
_cell.angle_alpha   90.00
_cell.angle_beta   90.00
_cell.angle_gamma   90.00
#
_symmetry.space_group_name_H-M   'P 1'
#
loop_
_entity.id
_entity.type
_entity.pdbx_description
1 polymer ?
#
loop_
_entity_poly.entity_id
_entity_poly.type
_entity_poly.pdbx_seq_one_letter_code
_entity_poly.pdbx_strand_id
1 'polypeptide(L)'
;LVVNNLKPMHDGIPDHLASEDTIKILKAAKPKLCVLNHLGMKFFRVPAEVDAQRISEESGVKTIAPKDGMIISVDEGKVNERKGKKDAELKNLSDFYE
;
A
#
# COMPACT_ATOMS: atom_id res chain seq x y z
N LEU A 1 1.70 -11.09 1.52
CA LEU A 1 2.80 -10.48 2.28
C LEU A 1 2.42 -9.02 2.56
N VAL A 2 2.63 -8.53 3.77
CA VAL A 2 2.49 -7.10 4.09
C VAL A 2 3.90 -6.57 4.34
N VAL A 3 4.30 -5.50 3.65
CA VAL A 3 5.65 -4.94 3.71
C VAL A 3 5.60 -3.48 4.15
N ASN A 4 6.41 -3.13 5.14
CA ASN A 4 6.63 -1.75 5.53
C ASN A 4 7.55 -1.07 4.51
N ASN A 5 7.00 -0.22 3.65
CA ASN A 5 7.71 0.46 2.59
C ASN A 5 7.69 1.98 2.87
N LEU A 6 8.70 2.48 3.58
CA LEU A 6 8.67 3.85 4.10
C LEU A 6 8.80 4.90 3.00
N LYS A 7 9.57 4.60 1.96
CA LYS A 7 9.99 5.59 0.96
C LYS A 7 9.97 5.03 -0.46
N PRO A 8 9.63 5.85 -1.47
CA PRO A 8 9.57 5.42 -2.86
C PRO A 8 10.95 5.18 -3.47
N MET A 9 12.00 5.77 -2.89
CA MET A 9 13.38 5.67 -3.35
C MET A 9 14.34 5.78 -2.16
N HIS A 10 15.55 5.24 -2.31
CA HIS A 10 16.64 5.48 -1.37
C HIS A 10 17.01 6.96 -1.27
N ASP A 11 17.33 7.39 -0.05
CA ASP A 11 17.59 8.79 0.30
C ASP A 11 18.78 8.99 1.25
N GLY A 12 19.59 7.94 1.44
CA GLY A 12 20.72 7.95 2.35
C GLY A 12 20.38 7.78 3.83
N ILE A 13 19.09 7.78 4.22
CA ILE A 13 18.69 7.48 5.60
C ILE A 13 18.67 5.95 5.79
N PRO A 14 19.44 5.39 6.73
CA PRO A 14 19.54 3.95 6.92
C PRO A 14 18.29 3.34 7.59
N ASP A 15 18.31 2.02 7.75
CA ASP A 15 17.39 1.21 8.58
C ASP A 15 15.92 1.13 8.15
N HIS A 16 15.58 1.64 6.96
CA HIS A 16 14.22 1.58 6.42
C HIS A 16 14.20 1.16 4.96
N LEU A 17 13.20 0.35 4.61
CA LEU A 17 13.00 -0.13 3.24
C LEU A 17 12.58 0.99 2.30
N ALA A 18 13.26 1.06 1.17
CA ALA A 18 12.78 1.72 -0.03
C ALA A 18 12.10 0.71 -0.96
N SER A 19 11.38 1.23 -1.95
CA SER A 19 10.68 0.41 -2.93
C SER A 19 11.61 -0.53 -3.71
N GLU A 20 12.87 -0.15 -3.93
CA GLU A 20 13.88 -1.03 -4.52
C GLU A 20 14.17 -2.27 -3.66
N ASP A 21 14.15 -2.13 -2.33
CA ASP A 21 14.34 -3.25 -1.42
C ASP A 21 13.09 -4.13 -1.35
N THR A 22 11.90 -3.51 -1.36
CA THR A 22 10.64 -4.24 -1.48
C THR A 22 10.62 -5.10 -2.74
N ILE A 23 11.06 -4.58 -3.89
CA ILE A 23 11.15 -5.35 -5.14
C ILE A 23 12.09 -6.56 -4.98
N LYS A 24 13.25 -6.40 -4.34
CA LYS A 24 14.18 -7.51 -4.06
C LYS A 24 13.52 -8.58 -3.17
N ILE A 25 12.84 -8.17 -2.11
CA ILE A 25 12.11 -9.06 -1.20
C ILE A 25 11.04 -9.84 -1.97
N LEU A 26 10.26 -9.17 -2.82
CA LEU A 26 9.18 -9.79 -3.59
C LEU A 26 9.71 -10.79 -4.63
N LYS A 27 10.83 -10.50 -5.28
CA LYS A 27 11.47 -11.45 -6.21
C LYS A 27 11.94 -12.74 -5.52
N ALA A 28 12.38 -12.64 -4.27
CA ALA A 28 12.79 -13.79 -3.48
C ALA A 28 11.60 -14.57 -2.90
N ALA A 29 10.66 -13.87 -2.25
CA ALA A 29 9.55 -14.49 -1.53
C ALA A 29 8.38 -14.93 -2.44
N LYS A 30 8.20 -14.26 -3.59
CA LYS A 30 7.17 -14.53 -4.61
C LYS A 30 5.75 -14.76 -4.04
N PRO A 31 5.22 -13.87 -3.17
CA PRO A 31 3.86 -14.04 -2.68
C PRO A 31 2.83 -13.78 -3.79
N LYS A 32 1.60 -14.30 -3.62
CA LYS A 32 0.49 -14.02 -4.56
C LYS A 32 0.02 -12.55 -4.54
N LEU A 33 0.18 -11.89 -3.40
CA LEU A 33 -0.21 -10.49 -3.16
C LEU A 33 0.77 -9.84 -2.18
N CYS A 34 1.19 -8.62 -2.51
CA CYS A 34 1.87 -7.71 -1.59
C CYS A 34 0.95 -6.53 -1.25
N VAL A 35 0.90 -6.16 0.03
CA VAL A 35 0.23 -4.95 0.51
C VAL A 35 1.30 -4.06 1.11
N LEU A 36 1.45 -2.84 0.59
CA LEU A 36 2.37 -1.86 1.17
C LEU A 36 1.80 -1.32 2.49
N ASN A 37 2.67 -0.91 3.39
CA ASN A 37 2.31 -0.29 4.66
C ASN A 37 3.38 0.70 5.12
N HIS A 38 3.09 1.49 6.16
CA HIS A 38 4.01 2.44 6.79
C HIS A 38 4.56 3.47 5.80
N LEU A 39 3.72 3.93 4.86
CA LEU A 39 4.09 4.92 3.86
C LEU A 39 4.48 6.23 4.54
N GLY A 40 5.75 6.62 4.43
CA GLY A 40 6.28 7.83 5.02
C GLY A 40 5.93 9.08 4.20
N MET A 41 6.29 10.25 4.71
CA MET A 41 5.97 11.55 4.11
C MET A 41 6.47 11.74 2.67
N LYS A 42 7.43 10.93 2.21
CA LYS A 42 7.93 11.01 0.83
C LYS A 42 6.91 10.61 -0.22
N PHE A 43 5.90 9.82 0.17
CA PHE A 43 4.76 9.48 -0.70
C PHE A 43 3.83 10.68 -0.99
N PHE A 44 4.06 11.85 -0.39
CA PHE A 44 3.41 13.09 -0.82
C PHE A 44 3.85 13.53 -2.22
N ARG A 45 5.09 13.22 -2.63
CA ARG A 45 5.64 13.62 -3.94
C ARG A 45 5.39 12.59 -5.03
N VAL A 46 5.24 11.33 -4.64
CA VAL A 46 4.98 10.20 -5.53
C VAL A 46 3.79 9.45 -4.95
N PRO A 47 2.62 9.48 -5.60
CA PRO A 47 1.44 8.76 -5.10
C PRO A 47 1.76 7.29 -4.87
N ALA A 48 1.32 6.74 -3.74
CA ALA A 48 1.62 5.38 -3.35
C ALA A 48 1.09 4.35 -4.36
N GLU A 49 -0.02 4.64 -5.02
CA GLU A 49 -0.60 3.82 -6.08
C GLU A 49 0.34 3.70 -7.29
N VAL A 50 0.99 4.79 -7.68
CA VAL A 50 1.95 4.81 -8.80
C VAL A 50 3.16 3.96 -8.45
N ASP A 51 3.66 4.08 -7.22
CA ASP A 51 4.81 3.28 -6.77
C ASP A 51 4.45 1.80 -6.58
N ALA A 52 3.24 1.48 -6.08
CA ALA A 52 2.74 0.10 -6.01
C ALA A 52 2.58 -0.54 -7.39
N GLN A 53 2.15 0.22 -8.40
CA GLN A 53 2.11 -0.23 -9.79
C GLN A 53 3.52 -0.56 -10.28
N ARG A 54 4.47 0.37 -10.10
CA ARG A 54 5.88 0.15 -10.47
C ARG A 54 6.47 -1.08 -9.79
N ILE A 55 6.27 -1.24 -8.49
CA ILE A 55 6.71 -2.43 -7.74
C ILE A 55 6.08 -3.70 -8.32
N SER A 56 4.81 -3.66 -8.72
CA SER A 56 4.14 -4.80 -9.34
C SER A 56 4.78 -5.20 -10.67
N GLU A 57 5.05 -4.22 -11.53
CA GLU A 57 5.68 -4.41 -12.84
C GLU A 57 7.11 -4.97 -12.70
N GLU A 58 7.91 -4.39 -11.81
CA GLU A 58 9.32 -4.77 -11.65
C GLU A 58 9.52 -6.09 -10.89
N SER A 59 8.63 -6.44 -9.96
CA SER A 59 8.74 -7.67 -9.15
C SER A 59 7.95 -8.86 -9.73
N GLY A 60 6.97 -8.62 -10.60
CA GLY A 60 6.03 -9.63 -11.09
C GLY A 60 5.01 -10.08 -10.04
N VAL A 61 4.93 -9.40 -8.90
CA VAL A 61 4.01 -9.69 -7.80
C VAL A 61 2.94 -8.61 -7.73
N LYS A 62 1.66 -8.99 -7.77
CA LYS A 62 0.55 -8.05 -7.57
C LYS A 62 0.74 -7.29 -6.27
N THR A 63 0.90 -5.97 -6.35
CA THR A 63 1.15 -5.10 -5.21
C THR A 63 0.09 -4.02 -5.13
N ILE A 64 -0.43 -3.76 -3.94
CA ILE A 64 -1.46 -2.74 -3.69
C ILE A 64 -0.99 -1.70 -2.68
N ALA A 65 -1.32 -0.44 -2.95
CA ALA A 65 -1.15 0.65 -2.01
C ALA A 65 -2.28 0.65 -0.98
N PRO A 66 -1.98 0.83 0.32
CA PRO A 66 -2.99 0.89 1.36
C PRO A 66 -3.79 2.19 1.25
N LYS A 67 -5.07 2.12 1.64
CA LYS A 67 -5.90 3.30 1.92
C LYS A 67 -6.39 3.20 3.35
N ASP A 68 -6.56 4.34 4.00
CA ASP A 68 -7.07 4.36 5.37
C ASP A 68 -8.47 3.71 5.41
N GLY A 69 -8.65 2.78 6.36
CA GLY A 69 -9.89 2.00 6.45
C GLY A 69 -10.07 0.93 5.38
N MET A 70 -9.05 0.65 4.55
CA MET A 70 -9.07 -0.47 3.60
C MET A 70 -9.20 -1.80 4.35
N ILE A 71 -10.20 -2.57 3.98
CA ILE A 71 -10.38 -3.96 4.44
C ILE A 71 -10.08 -4.89 3.28
N ILE A 72 -9.16 -5.82 3.51
CA ILE A 72 -8.79 -6.85 2.54
C ILE A 72 -9.25 -8.19 3.09
N SER A 73 -10.19 -8.83 2.39
CA SER A 73 -10.51 -10.24 2.61
C SER A 73 -9.51 -11.10 1.85
N VAL A 74 -8.84 -12.02 2.55
CA VAL A 74 -7.88 -12.95 1.96
C VAL A 74 -8.51 -14.34 1.95
N ASP A 75 -9.35 -14.59 0.95
CA ASP A 75 -9.95 -15.90 0.69
C ASP A 75 -9.53 -16.37 -0.70
N GLU A 76 -8.87 -17.53 -0.79
CA GLU A 76 -8.51 -18.23 -2.04
C GLU A 76 -7.97 -17.35 -3.20
N GLY A 77 -7.25 -16.26 -2.89
CA GLY A 77 -6.67 -15.38 -3.91
C GLY A 77 -7.65 -14.35 -4.53
N LYS A 78 -8.87 -14.21 -4.01
CA LYS A 78 -9.78 -13.12 -4.36
C LYS A 78 -9.55 -11.94 -3.41
N VAL A 79 -9.00 -10.86 -3.96
CA VAL A 79 -8.86 -9.58 -3.22
C VAL A 79 -10.13 -8.79 -3.41
N ASN A 80 -10.95 -8.72 -2.36
CA ASN A 80 -12.09 -7.80 -2.32
C ASN A 80 -11.71 -6.60 -1.47
N GLU A 81 -11.66 -5.43 -2.09
CA GLU A 81 -11.50 -4.15 -1.40
C GLU A 81 -12.88 -3.68 -0.93
N ARG A 82 -13.05 -3.47 0.37
CA ARG A 82 -14.22 -2.76 0.90
C ARG A 82 -13.78 -1.47 1.56
N LYS A 83 -14.50 -0.38 1.28
CA LYS A 83 -14.39 0.86 2.06
C LYS A 83 -14.86 0.59 3.49
N GLY A 84 -14.09 1.00 4.48
CA GLY A 84 -14.48 0.88 5.89
C GLY A 84 -15.76 1.66 6.17
N LYS A 85 -16.57 1.20 7.14
CA LYS A 85 -17.85 1.83 7.51
C LYS A 85 -17.75 3.31 7.91
N LYS A 86 -16.54 3.80 8.26
CA LYS A 86 -16.28 5.21 8.63
C LYS A 86 -16.60 6.21 7.52
N ASP A 87 -16.46 5.85 6.24
CA ASP A 87 -16.81 6.75 5.12
C ASP A 87 -18.32 7.03 5.06
N ALA A 88 -19.15 6.11 5.56
CA ALA A 88 -20.59 6.32 5.69
C ALA A 88 -20.94 7.20 6.91
N GLU A 89 -20.19 7.06 8.02
CA GLU A 89 -20.37 7.91 9.21
C GLU A 89 -19.86 9.35 9.00
N LEU A 90 -18.77 9.55 8.24
CA LEU A 90 -18.24 10.87 7.92
C LEU A 90 -19.19 11.68 7.02
N LYS A 91 -19.94 11.03 6.12
CA LYS A 91 -21.04 11.67 5.38
C LYS A 91 -22.14 12.17 6.30
N ASN A 92 -22.54 11.37 7.29
CA ASN A 92 -23.53 11.80 8.29
C ASN A 92 -23.03 12.96 9.16
N LEU A 93 -21.71 13.11 9.33
CA LEU A 93 -21.13 14.21 10.09
C LEU A 93 -21.06 15.50 9.26
N SER A 94 -20.75 15.44 7.96
CA SER A 94 -20.85 16.63 7.08
C SER A 94 -22.29 17.13 6.95
N ASP A 95 -23.26 16.20 6.88
CA ASP A 95 -24.69 16.52 6.84
C ASP A 95 -25.21 17.12 8.17
N PHE A 96 -24.42 17.06 9.24
CA PHE A 96 -24.72 17.67 10.55
C PHE A 96 -24.14 19.08 10.70
N TYR A 97 -23.20 19.47 9.83
CA TYR A 97 -22.55 20.79 9.83
C TYR A 97 -22.98 21.69 8.66
N GLU A 98 -23.87 21.22 7.78
CA GLU A 98 -24.68 22.04 6.86
C GLU A 98 -26.03 22.40 7.50
#